data_AF-A0A0C1R044-F1
#
_entry.id   AF-A0A0C1R044-F1
#
_cell.length_a   1.000
_cell.length_b   1.000
_cell.length_c   1.000
_cell.angle_alpha   90.00
_cell.angle_beta   90.00
_cell.angle_gamma   90.00
#
_symmetry.space_group_name_H-M   'P 1'
#
loop_
_entity.id
_entity.type
_entity.pdbx_description
1 polymer ?
#
loop_
_entity_poly.entity_id
_entity_poly.type
_entity_poly.pdbx_seq_one_letter_code
_entity_poly.pdbx_strand_id
1 'polypeptide(L)'
;MKNVQAPASRSYREYLISSLKDPQEAAAYIQTFLELEEDGAGFEMLGSALKDVIEARLQANNLSETAKQHYEKLDKILAETSGAEIYTLIEFLDALGYQIALAPKDDNNFSG
;
A
#
# COMPACT_ATOMS: atom_id res chain seq x y z
N MET A 1 5.14 -47.36 -0.17
CA MET A 1 4.36 -46.12 -0.32
C MET A 1 5.33 -44.99 -0.61
N LYS A 2 5.21 -44.31 -1.75
CA LYS A 2 6.06 -43.15 -2.06
C LYS A 2 5.60 -41.99 -1.20
N ASN A 3 6.50 -41.42 -0.39
CA ASN A 3 6.28 -40.18 0.33
C ASN A 3 6.10 -39.06 -0.70
N VAL A 4 4.86 -38.62 -0.91
CA VAL A 4 4.57 -37.42 -1.69
C VAL A 4 4.68 -36.27 -0.70
N GLN A 5 5.84 -35.63 -0.65
CA GLN A 5 6.00 -34.37 0.06
C GLN A 5 5.29 -33.30 -0.79
N ALA A 6 4.07 -32.92 -0.39
CA ALA A 6 3.35 -31.83 -1.01
C ALA A 6 4.21 -30.55 -0.89
N PRO A 7 4.29 -29.70 -1.94
CA PRO A 7 4.99 -28.44 -1.84
C PRO A 7 4.37 -27.62 -0.70
N ALA A 8 5.20 -27.12 0.21
CA ALA A 8 4.73 -26.23 1.27
C ALA A 8 4.02 -25.04 0.61
N SER A 9 2.77 -24.80 0.99
CA SER A 9 2.07 -23.56 0.62
C SER A 9 2.98 -22.39 0.98
N ARG A 10 3.28 -21.49 0.03
CA ARG A 10 3.94 -20.22 0.35
C ARG A 10 3.19 -19.58 1.52
N SER A 11 3.92 -19.07 2.50
CA SER A 11 3.27 -18.34 3.58
C SER A 11 2.46 -17.18 2.99
N TYR A 12 1.29 -16.86 3.56
CA TYR A 12 0.44 -15.79 3.04
C TYR A 12 1.21 -14.47 2.89
N ARG A 13 2.12 -14.18 3.82
CA ARG A 13 3.01 -13.02 3.76
C ARG A 13 3.94 -13.05 2.54
N GLU A 14 4.57 -14.18 2.24
CA GLU A 14 5.41 -14.31 1.03
C GLU A 14 4.61 -14.10 -0.24
N TYR A 15 3.38 -14.63 -0.29
CA TYR A 15 2.48 -14.40 -1.42
C TYR A 15 2.14 -12.92 -1.57
N LEU A 16 1.70 -12.26 -0.49
CA LEU A 16 1.37 -10.84 -0.47
C LEU A 16 2.55 -9.97 -0.91
N ILE A 17 3.72 -10.13 -0.28
CA ILE A 17 4.90 -9.33 -0.64
C ILE A 17 5.33 -9.61 -2.09
N SER A 18 5.12 -10.83 -2.61
CA SER A 18 5.38 -11.12 -4.01
C SER A 18 4.38 -10.45 -4.96
N SER A 19 3.09 -10.35 -4.61
CA SER A 19 2.08 -9.70 -5.46
C SER A 19 2.26 -8.19 -5.50
N LEU A 20 2.57 -7.56 -4.37
CA LEU A 20 2.79 -6.11 -4.24
C LEU A 20 4.01 -5.57 -5.01
N LYS A 21 4.79 -6.44 -5.66
CA LYS A 21 5.83 -6.01 -6.61
C LYS A 21 5.23 -5.48 -7.91
N ASP A 22 4.03 -5.94 -8.27
CA ASP A 22 3.25 -5.37 -9.37
C ASP A 22 2.65 -4.02 -8.93
N PRO A 23 2.91 -2.91 -9.65
CA PRO A 23 2.32 -1.62 -9.34
C PRO A 23 0.79 -1.63 -9.27
N GLN A 24 0.10 -2.40 -10.11
CA GLN A 24 -1.37 -2.48 -10.13
C GLN A 24 -1.89 -3.11 -8.83
N GLU A 25 -1.31 -4.24 -8.44
CA GLU A 25 -1.64 -4.92 -7.17
C GLU A 25 -1.32 -4.04 -5.97
N ALA A 26 -0.19 -3.33 -5.98
CA ALA A 26 0.17 -2.41 -4.90
C ALA A 26 -0.81 -1.23 -4.78
N ALA A 27 -1.26 -0.68 -5.91
CA ALA A 27 -2.24 0.41 -5.93
C ALA A 27 -3.60 -0.07 -5.40
N ALA A 28 -4.10 -1.21 -5.88
CA ALA A 28 -5.37 -1.79 -5.42
C ALA A 28 -5.31 -2.15 -3.92
N TYR A 29 -4.18 -2.67 -3.45
CA TYR A 29 -3.96 -2.99 -2.05
C TYR A 29 -4.06 -1.73 -1.18
N ILE A 30 -3.30 -0.67 -1.48
CA ILE A 30 -3.37 0.59 -0.72
C ILE A 30 -4.77 1.21 -0.81
N GLN A 31 -5.40 1.21 -1.98
CA GLN A 31 -6.76 1.74 -2.18
C GLN A 31 -7.75 1.11 -1.19
N THR A 32 -7.67 -0.20 -0.99
CA THR A 32 -8.52 -0.92 -0.03
C THR A 32 -8.46 -0.29 1.35
N PHE A 33 -7.26 0.09 1.83
CA PHE A 33 -7.10 0.69 3.16
C PHE A 33 -7.54 2.16 3.23
N LEU A 34 -7.52 2.88 2.11
CA LEU A 34 -8.08 4.24 2.05
C LEU A 34 -9.61 4.23 2.10
N GLU A 35 -10.24 3.14 1.67
CA GLU A 35 -11.70 2.94 1.68
C GLU A 35 -12.22 2.29 2.97
N LEU A 36 -11.34 1.85 3.89
CA LEU A 36 -11.77 1.27 5.16
C LEU A 36 -12.27 2.35 6.12
N GLU A 37 -13.58 2.41 6.30
CA GLU A 37 -14.27 3.32 7.22
C GLU A 37 -14.38 2.80 8.67
N GLU A 38 -13.70 1.70 9.03
CA GLU A 38 -13.95 1.04 10.33
C GLU A 38 -13.49 1.86 11.54
N ASP A 39 -14.48 2.28 12.35
CA ASP A 39 -14.52 2.50 13.82
C ASP A 39 -13.14 2.59 14.54
N GLY A 40 -12.28 3.49 14.09
CA GLY A 40 -10.98 3.78 14.71
C GLY A 40 -9.84 2.79 14.43
N ALA A 41 -10.11 1.62 13.82
CA ALA A 41 -9.10 0.62 13.48
C ALA A 41 -8.46 0.86 12.10
N GLY A 42 -9.14 1.56 11.18
CA GLY A 42 -8.62 1.84 9.84
C GLY A 42 -7.31 2.64 9.86
N PHE A 43 -7.17 3.57 10.81
CA PHE A 43 -6.04 4.50 10.95
C PHE A 43 -4.67 3.82 11.02
N GLU A 44 -4.53 2.75 11.81
CA GLU A 44 -3.27 1.99 11.93
C GLU A 44 -3.01 1.05 10.74
N MET A 45 -4.07 0.68 10.01
CA MET A 45 -3.97 -0.29 8.92
C MET A 45 -3.32 0.30 7.66
N LEU A 46 -3.56 1.58 7.36
CA LEU A 46 -2.90 2.25 6.23
C LEU A 46 -1.37 2.26 6.37
N GLY A 47 -0.86 2.53 7.58
CA GLY A 47 0.57 2.48 7.84
C GLY A 47 1.17 1.09 7.59
N SER A 48 0.46 0.04 8.00
CA SER A 48 0.85 -1.35 7.73
C SER A 48 0.86 -1.67 6.24
N ALA A 49 -0.16 -1.23 5.50
CA ALA A 49 -0.25 -1.43 4.06
C ALA A 49 0.90 -0.75 3.30
N LEU A 50 1.22 0.49 3.66
CA LEU A 50 2.35 1.23 3.10
C LEU A 50 3.68 0.51 3.38
N LYS A 51 3.85 -0.03 4.60
CA LYS A 51 5.05 -0.80 4.97
C LYS A 51 5.21 -2.07 4.13
N ASP A 52 4.13 -2.81 3.89
CA ASP A 52 4.17 -4.01 3.05
C ASP A 52 4.57 -3.67 1.61
N VAL A 53 4.06 -2.57 1.04
CA VAL A 53 4.45 -2.09 -0.29
C VAL A 53 5.92 -1.66 -0.33
N ILE A 54 6.42 -0.98 0.71
CA ILE A 54 7.84 -0.62 0.81
C ILE A 54 8.72 -1.87 0.89
N GLU A 55 8.33 -2.88 1.67
CA GLU A 55 9.03 -4.16 1.73
C GLU A 55 9.07 -4.84 0.34
N ALA A 56 7.94 -4.88 -0.38
CA ALA A 56 7.88 -5.43 -1.72
C ALA A 56 8.80 -4.70 -2.71
N ARG A 57 8.83 -3.36 -2.66
CA ARG A 57 9.69 -2.52 -3.50
C ARG A 57 11.18 -2.70 -3.19
N LEU A 58 11.53 -2.84 -1.91
CA LEU A 58 12.89 -3.19 -1.48
C LEU A 58 13.31 -4.56 -2.02
N GLN A 59 12.46 -5.58 -1.88
CA GLN A 59 12.75 -6.92 -2.41
C GLN A 59 12.82 -6.98 -3.94
N ALA A 60 12.13 -6.07 -4.64
CA ALA A 60 12.20 -5.92 -6.08
C ALA A 60 13.39 -5.06 -6.56
N ASN A 61 14.19 -4.50 -5.63
CA ASN A 61 15.27 -3.55 -5.93
C ASN A 61 14.81 -2.35 -6.79
N ASN A 62 13.57 -1.88 -6.60
CA ASN A 62 12.99 -0.78 -7.40
C ASN A 62 12.47 0.38 -6.54
N LEU A 63 12.83 0.43 -5.25
CA LEU A 63 12.57 1.58 -4.40
C LEU A 63 13.60 2.68 -4.65
N SER A 64 13.16 3.84 -5.11
CA SER A 64 14.03 5.02 -5.25
C SER A 64 14.37 5.64 -3.89
N GLU A 65 15.54 6.26 -3.79
CA GLU A 65 15.96 6.95 -2.58
C GLU A 65 14.98 8.08 -2.19
N THR A 66 14.45 8.79 -3.18
CA THR A 66 13.42 9.82 -2.96
C THR A 66 12.14 9.21 -2.38
N ALA A 67 11.65 8.09 -2.92
CA ALA A 67 10.47 7.42 -2.39
C ALA A 67 10.68 6.94 -0.95
N LYS A 68 11.86 6.40 -0.65
CA LYS A 68 12.25 5.99 0.71
C LYS A 68 12.22 7.18 1.69
N GLN A 69 12.81 8.31 1.32
CA GLN A 69 12.82 9.52 2.17
C GLN A 69 11.42 10.07 2.40
N HIS A 70 10.54 10.02 1.40
CA HIS A 70 9.13 10.40 1.58
C HIS A 70 8.39 9.45 2.51
N TYR A 71 8.59 8.14 2.37
CA TYR A 71 8.03 7.14 3.27
C TYR A 71 8.50 7.35 4.71
N GLU A 72 9.79 7.55 4.97
CA GLU A 72 10.31 7.79 6.33
C GLU A 72 9.72 9.06 6.99
N LYS A 73 9.40 10.09 6.21
CA LYS A 73 8.70 11.28 6.70
C LYS A 73 7.24 10.98 6.99
N LEU A 74 6.56 10.30 6.07
CA LEU A 74 5.15 9.95 6.21
C LEU A 74 4.92 8.99 7.38
N ASP A 75 5.77 7.98 7.55
CA ASP A 75 5.71 7.01 8.64
C ASP A 75 5.78 7.68 10.02
N LYS A 76 6.60 8.72 10.16
CA LYS A 76 6.63 9.54 11.40
C LYS A 76 5.33 10.29 11.64
N ILE A 77 4.78 10.91 10.60
CA ILE A 77 3.49 11.62 10.70
C ILE A 77 2.38 10.63 11.06
N LEU A 78 2.31 9.48 10.39
CA LEU A 78 1.34 8.43 10.69
C LEU A 78 1.49 7.90 12.12
N ALA A 79 2.71 7.76 12.64
CA ALA A 79 2.93 7.35 14.02
C ALA A 79 2.45 8.40 15.04
N GLU A 80 2.50 9.69 14.70
CA GLU A 80 2.08 10.79 15.58
C GLU A 80 0.56 11.04 15.51
N THR A 81 -0.02 11.00 14.32
CA THR A 81 -1.41 11.43 14.08
C THR A 81 -2.35 10.27 13.77
N SER A 82 -1.81 9.05 13.68
CA SER A 82 -2.51 7.87 13.15
C SER A 82 -3.07 8.09 11.74
N GLY A 83 -2.60 9.11 11.01
CA GLY A 83 -3.11 9.48 9.70
C GLY A 83 -4.40 10.29 9.72
N ALA A 84 -4.80 10.87 10.86
CA ALA A 84 -6.02 11.66 11.01
C ALA A 84 -6.28 12.66 9.87
N GLU A 85 -5.23 13.34 9.39
CA GLU A 85 -5.32 14.29 8.29
C GLU A 85 -5.74 13.66 6.96
N ILE A 86 -5.31 12.42 6.67
CA ILE A 86 -5.64 11.70 5.44
C ILE A 86 -7.12 11.33 5.44
N TYR A 87 -7.62 10.77 6.53
CA TYR A 87 -9.04 10.39 6.64
C TYR A 87 -9.94 11.61 6.67
N THR A 88 -9.53 12.69 7.36
CA THR A 88 -10.27 13.96 7.34
C THR A 88 -10.39 14.51 5.91
N LEU A 89 -9.34 14.38 5.09
CA LEU A 89 -9.38 14.76 3.68
C LEU A 89 -10.33 13.86 2.88
N ILE A 90 -10.31 12.55 3.12
CA ILE A 90 -11.20 11.58 2.46
C ILE A 90 -12.66 11.91 2.78
N GLU A 91 -12.99 12.05 4.07
CA GLU A 91 -14.33 12.43 4.54
C GLU A 91 -14.80 13.76 3.91
N PHE A 92 -13.90 14.75 3.83
CA PHE A 92 -14.22 16.03 3.21
C PHE A 92 -14.52 15.90 1.71
N LEU A 93 -13.73 15.10 0.98
CA LEU A 93 -13.94 14.87 -0.45
C LEU A 93 -15.22 14.08 -0.69
N ASP A 94 -15.52 13.08 0.13
CA ASP A 94 -16.75 12.30 0.04
C ASP A 94 -17.99 13.17 0.30
N ALA A 95 -17.94 14.06 1.30
CA ALA A 95 -18.99 15.04 1.57
C ALA A 95 -19.24 16.01 0.39
N LEU A 96 -18.26 16.19 -0.49
CA LEU A 96 -18.38 16.96 -1.73
C LEU A 96 -18.85 16.12 -2.95
N GLY A 97 -19.01 14.80 -2.79
CA GLY A 97 -19.33 13.85 -3.85
C GLY A 97 -18.14 13.40 -4.68
N TYR A 98 -16.92 13.49 -4.13
CA TYR A 98 -15.67 13.04 -4.76
C TYR A 98 -15.09 11.82 -4.02
N GLN A 99 -14.38 10.97 -4.76
CA GLN A 99 -13.63 9.85 -4.20
C GLN A 99 -12.15 9.95 -4.56
N ILE A 100 -11.28 9.46 -3.68
CA ILE A 100 -9.85 9.27 -3.98
C ILE A 100 -9.68 7.93 -4.68
N ALA A 101 -8.94 7.92 -5.80
CA ALA A 101 -8.56 6.71 -6.51
C ALA A 101 -7.04 6.67 -6.70
N LEU A 102 -6.43 5.56 -6.29
CA LEU A 102 -5.02 5.29 -6.51
C LEU A 102 -4.83 4.43 -7.77
N ALA A 103 -3.92 4.86 -8.64
CA ALA A 103 -3.54 4.13 -9.85
C ALA A 103 -2.01 4.14 -10.01
N PRO A 104 -1.41 3.15 -10.67
CA PRO A 104 -0.01 3.22 -11.06
C PRO A 104 0.27 4.43 -11.92
N LYS A 105 1.48 4.97 -11.78
CA LYS A 105 1.91 6.06 -12.64
C LYS A 105 2.10 5.54 -14.07
N ASP A 106 1.45 6.18 -15.04
CA ASP A 106 1.72 5.92 -16.44
C ASP A 106 3.10 6.47 -16.80
N ASP A 107 4.05 5.59 -17.11
CA ASP A 107 5.38 5.97 -17.61
C ASP A 107 5.34 6.43 -19.09
N ASN A 108 4.17 6.39 -19.75
CA ASN A 108 3.96 6.78 -21.14
C ASN A 108 3.78 8.30 -21.33
N ASN A 109 4.72 9.09 -20.80
CA ASN A 109 4.79 10.52 -21.12
C ASN A 109 6.01 10.85 -22.00
N PHE A 110 6.15 10.15 -23.12
CA PHE A 110 6.98 10.57 -24.25
C PHE A 110 6.41 10.01 -25.56
N SER A 111 5.59 10.82 -26.25
CA SER A 111 5.52 10.96 -27.72
C SER A 111 4.31 11.83 -28.08
N GLY A 112 4.54 13.13 -28.25
CA GLY A 112 3.58 14.12 -28.75
C GLY A 112 4.30 15.41 -29.09
#